data_AF-D2PE48-F1
#
_entry.id   AF-D2PE48-F1
#
_cell.length_a   1.000
_cell.length_b   1.000
_cell.length_c   1.000
_cell.angle_alpha   90.00
_cell.angle_beta   90.00
_cell.angle_gamma   90.00
#
_symmetry.space_group_name_H-M   'P 1'
#
loop_
_entity.id
_entity.type
_entity.pdbx_description
1 polymer ?
#
loop_
_entity_poly.entity_id
_entity_poly.type
_entity_poly.pdbx_seq_one_letter_code
_entity_poly.pdbx_strand_id
1 'polypeptide(L)'
;MTIPGVGRLAAGVIIGVVGDVRRFPKPESFVAYCGLDPVVERSGKAVISRGISKRGNKYLRSLFYFLAGRNYSRNPTLLKFYESHRDRLKGKKLYTALARKLARIVWYNNRPYEPK
;
A
#
# COMPACT_ATOMS: atom_id res chain seq x y z
N MET A 1 2.97 -17.14 3.98
CA MET A 1 3.06 -15.89 3.19
C MET A 1 4.26 -15.07 3.69
N THR A 2 5.35 -15.00 2.93
CA THR A 2 6.53 -14.20 3.31
C THR A 2 6.72 -13.11 2.26
N ILE A 3 6.11 -11.95 2.48
CA ILE A 3 6.37 -10.78 1.64
C ILE A 3 7.53 -10.02 2.27
N PRO A 4 8.66 -9.83 1.57
CA PRO A 4 9.75 -9.01 2.07
C PRO A 4 9.23 -7.62 2.47
N GLY A 5 9.41 -7.25 3.74
CA GLY A 5 8.92 -5.99 4.30
C GLY A 5 7.54 -6.04 5.00
N VAL A 6 6.82 -7.17 4.92
CA VAL A 6 5.62 -7.46 5.74
C VAL A 6 5.96 -8.64 6.66
N GLY A 7 6.16 -8.37 7.95
CA GLY A 7 6.40 -9.43 8.93
C GLY A 7 5.18 -10.34 9.14
N ARG A 8 5.39 -11.54 9.73
CA ARG A 8 4.30 -12.52 9.98
C ARG A 8 3.10 -11.92 10.72
N LEU A 9 3.35 -11.12 11.76
CA LEU A 9 2.30 -10.43 12.52
C LEU A 9 1.48 -9.49 11.64
N ALA A 10 2.15 -8.66 10.84
CA ALA A 10 1.48 -7.75 9.92
C ALA A 10 0.69 -8.50 8.84
N ALA A 11 1.23 -9.60 8.32
CA ALA A 11 0.51 -10.46 7.38
C ALA A 11 -0.75 -11.05 8.01
N GLY A 12 -0.67 -11.53 9.26
CA GLY A 12 -1.82 -12.03 10.02
C GLY A 12 -2.89 -10.96 10.24
N VAL A 13 -2.49 -9.73 10.60
CA VAL A 13 -3.43 -8.60 10.73
C VAL A 13 -4.09 -8.26 9.40
N ILE A 14 -3.34 -8.24 8.29
CA ILE A 14 -3.90 -7.97 6.96
C ILE A 14 -4.93 -9.05 6.60
N ILE A 15 -4.59 -10.33 6.79
CA ILE A 15 -5.52 -11.43 6.50
C ILE A 15 -6.74 -11.38 7.42
N GLY A 16 -6.57 -11.10 8.73
CA GLY A 16 -7.68 -11.01 9.67
C GLY A 16 -8.65 -9.86 9.37
N VAL A 17 -8.14 -8.71 8.92
CA VAL A 17 -8.98 -7.54 8.60
C VAL A 17 -9.57 -7.62 7.20
N VAL A 18 -8.80 -8.09 6.22
CA VAL A 18 -9.19 -8.09 4.81
C VAL A 18 -9.94 -9.38 4.44
N GLY A 19 -9.62 -10.49 5.09
CA GLY A 19 -10.01 -11.83 4.67
C GLY A 19 -9.27 -12.24 3.40
N ASP A 20 -10.02 -12.79 2.45
CA ASP A 20 -9.47 -13.15 1.14
C ASP A 20 -9.21 -11.91 0.27
N VAL A 21 -7.94 -11.59 0.05
CA VAL A 21 -7.51 -10.47 -0.81
C VAL A 21 -7.89 -10.71 -2.28
N ARG A 22 -8.23 -11.96 -2.70
CA ARG A 22 -8.71 -12.27 -4.07
C ARG A 22 -10.10 -11.72 -4.34
N ARG A 23 -10.87 -11.34 -3.31
CA ARG A 23 -12.17 -10.69 -3.49
C ARG A 23 -12.06 -9.34 -4.22
N PHE A 24 -10.86 -8.76 -4.28
CA PHE A 24 -10.59 -7.55 -5.03
C PHE A 24 -10.16 -7.91 -6.46
N PRO A 25 -10.96 -7.58 -7.49
CA PRO A 25 -10.67 -7.98 -8.87
C PRO A 25 -9.44 -7.25 -9.44
N LYS A 26 -9.08 -6.10 -8.85
CA LYS A 26 -7.97 -5.25 -9.28
C LYS A 26 -7.14 -4.79 -8.08
N PRO A 27 -5.82 -4.60 -8.24
CA PRO A 27 -4.97 -4.07 -7.17
C PRO A 27 -5.40 -2.66 -6.76
N GLU A 28 -5.95 -1.87 -7.68
CA GLU A 28 -6.48 -0.54 -7.39
C GLU A 28 -7.66 -0.59 -6.41
N SER A 29 -8.53 -1.61 -6.53
CA SER A 29 -9.65 -1.82 -5.62
C SER A 29 -9.17 -2.15 -4.19
N PHE A 30 -8.11 -2.95 -4.07
CA PHE A 30 -7.49 -3.23 -2.77
C PHE A 30 -6.83 -1.98 -2.17
N VAL A 31 -6.12 -1.20 -2.99
CA VAL A 31 -5.51 0.07 -2.57
C VAL A 31 -6.56 1.08 -2.09
N ALA A 32 -7.71 1.16 -2.77
CA ALA A 32 -8.83 2.00 -2.37
C ALA A 32 -9.47 1.53 -1.07
N TYR A 33 -9.63 0.21 -0.89
CA TYR A 33 -10.10 -0.37 0.37
C TYR A 33 -9.18 -0.02 1.55
N CYS A 34 -7.87 0.00 1.31
CA CYS A 34 -6.87 0.43 2.29
C CYS A 34 -6.81 1.95 2.50
N GLY A 35 -7.53 2.76 1.72
CA GLY A 35 -7.51 4.23 1.82
C GLY A 35 -6.19 4.86 1.37
N LEU A 36 -5.51 4.22 0.40
CA LEU A 36 -4.24 4.66 -0.18
C LEU A 36 -4.41 5.06 -1.66
N ASP A 37 -5.65 5.12 -2.15
CA ASP A 37 -5.97 5.60 -3.49
C ASP A 37 -5.81 7.13 -3.57
N PRO A 38 -5.39 7.69 -4.72
CA PRO A 38 -5.17 9.13 -4.83
C PRO A 38 -6.51 9.82 -5.06
N VAL A 39 -6.78 10.91 -4.36
CA VAL A 39 -7.91 11.79 -4.69
C VAL A 39 -7.52 12.58 -5.93
N VAL A 40 -8.08 12.16 -7.07
CA VAL A 40 -7.96 12.88 -8.34
C VAL A 40 -9.26 13.63 -8.55
N GLU A 41 -9.21 14.95 -8.39
CA GLU A 41 -10.32 15.82 -8.78
C GLU A 41 -10.10 16.23 -10.23
N ARG A 42 -11.13 16.01 -11.05
CA ARG A 42 -11.13 16.36 -12.46
C ARG A 42 -12.20 17.43 -12.68
N SER A 43 -11.80 18.70 -12.69
CA SER A 43 -12.69 19.82 -13.04
C SER A 43 -12.36 20.31 -14.44
N GLY A 44 -13.16 19.88 -15.43
CA GLY A 44 -13.15 20.39 -16.81
C GLY A 44 -11.83 20.24 -17.58
N LYS A 45 -10.83 21.10 -17.30
CA LYS A 45 -9.55 21.21 -18.01
C LYS A 45 -8.32 20.87 -17.15
N ALA A 46 -8.46 20.66 -15.83
CA ALA A 46 -7.34 20.37 -14.94
C ALA A 46 -7.54 19.08 -14.14
N VAL A 47 -6.47 18.27 -14.06
CA VAL A 47 -6.39 17.08 -13.19
C VAL A 47 -5.56 17.46 -11.97
N ILE A 48 -6.20 17.63 -10.82
CA ILE A 48 -5.53 18.01 -9.57
C ILE A 48 -5.53 16.81 -8.63
N SER A 49 -4.34 16.39 -8.20
CA SER A 49 -4.17 15.36 -7.17
C SER A 49 -4.09 16.00 -5.78
N ARG A 50 -5.14 15.87 -4.96
CA ARG A 50 -5.22 16.50 -3.63
C ARG A 50 -4.67 15.66 -2.48
N GLY A 51 -4.15 14.45 -2.75
CA GLY A 51 -3.61 13.56 -1.72
C GLY A 51 -4.21 12.16 -1.80
N ILE A 52 -4.33 11.45 -0.67
CA ILE A 52 -4.98 10.12 -0.61
C ILE A 52 -6.40 10.20 -0.11
N SER A 53 -7.25 9.31 -0.64
CA SER A 53 -8.64 9.19 -0.21
C SER A 53 -8.64 8.60 1.19
N LYS A 54 -9.14 9.39 2.15
CA LYS A 54 -9.28 8.94 3.54
C LYS A 54 -10.52 8.07 3.75
N ARG A 55 -11.12 7.56 2.67
CA ARG A 55 -12.41 6.83 2.65
C ARG A 55 -12.27 5.35 2.99
N GLY A 56 -11.09 4.76 2.79
CA GLY A 56 -10.82 3.36 3.13
C GLY A 56 -10.53 3.12 4.62
N ASN A 57 -10.12 1.90 4.94
CA ASN A 57 -9.86 1.46 6.31
C ASN A 57 -8.66 2.20 6.94
N LYS A 58 -8.93 3.00 7.98
CA LYS A 58 -7.92 3.79 8.70
C LYS A 58 -6.80 2.94 9.31
N TYR A 59 -7.10 1.73 9.79
CA TYR A 59 -6.14 0.84 10.43
C TYR A 59 -5.18 0.25 9.40
N LEU A 60 -5.71 -0.23 8.27
CA LEU A 60 -4.89 -0.74 7.16
C LEU A 60 -3.99 0.37 6.61
N ARG A 61 -4.51 1.57 6.42
CA ARG A 61 -3.70 2.72 6.00
C ARG A 61 -2.52 2.97 6.92
N SER A 62 -2.77 3.07 8.23
CA SER A 62 -1.72 3.31 9.23
C SER A 62 -0.72 2.15 9.26
N LEU A 63 -1.18 0.91 9.17
CA LEU A 63 -0.34 -0.28 9.11
C LEU A 63 0.59 -0.24 7.90
N PHE A 64 0.04 -0.02 6.70
CA PHE A 64 0.84 0.06 5.48
C PHE A 64 1.82 1.23 5.50
N TYR A 65 1.43 2.38 6.05
CA TYR A 65 2.31 3.52 6.22
C TYR A 65 3.49 3.19 7.15
N PHE A 66 3.20 2.56 8.30
CA PHE A 66 4.23 2.15 9.26
C PHE A 66 5.19 1.11 8.68
N LEU A 67 4.65 0.07 8.02
CA LEU A 67 5.45 -0.98 7.38
C LEU A 67 6.31 -0.44 6.25
N ALA A 68 5.75 0.45 5.42
CA ALA A 68 6.49 1.12 4.37
C ALA A 68 7.64 1.95 4.93
N GLY A 69 7.41 2.75 5.98
CA GLY A 69 8.46 3.55 6.60
C GLY A 69 9.56 2.73 7.26
N ARG A 70 9.21 1.63 7.94
CA ARG A 70 10.17 0.83 8.70
C ARG A 70 10.91 -0.21 7.88
N ASN A 71 10.28 -0.74 6.84
CA ASN A 71 10.78 -1.91 6.12
C ASN A 71 11.00 -1.70 4.61
N TYR A 72 10.90 -0.48 4.07
CA TYR A 72 11.11 -0.27 2.62
C TYR A 72 12.48 -0.77 2.14
N SER A 73 13.53 -0.62 2.96
CA SER A 73 14.89 -1.09 2.65
C SER A 73 15.02 -2.61 2.59
N ARG A 74 14.11 -3.35 3.25
CA ARG A 74 14.09 -4.82 3.26
C ARG A 74 13.40 -5.42 2.03
N ASN A 75 12.79 -4.59 1.19
CA ASN A 75 12.15 -5.01 -0.04
C ASN A 75 12.83 -4.31 -1.23
N PRO A 76 13.58 -5.03 -2.08
CA PRO A 76 14.31 -4.42 -3.20
C PRO A 76 13.41 -3.59 -4.14
N THR A 77 12.15 -3.98 -4.34
CA THR A 77 11.20 -3.23 -5.16
C THR A 77 10.79 -1.92 -4.51
N LEU A 78 10.61 -1.90 -3.18
CA LEU A 78 10.31 -0.66 -2.45
C LEU A 78 11.54 0.24 -2.32
N LEU A 79 12.73 -0.33 -2.12
CA LEU A 79 13.98 0.42 -2.07
C LEU A 79 14.24 1.16 -3.39
N LYS A 80 14.16 0.45 -4.53
CA LYS A 80 14.27 1.09 -5.86
C LYS A 80 13.22 2.18 -6.07
N PHE A 81 11.99 1.97 -5.59
CA PHE A 81 10.94 2.98 -5.67
C PHE A 81 11.28 4.21 -4.82
N TYR A 82 11.77 4.00 -3.59
CA TYR A 82 12.21 5.08 -2.71
C TYR A 82 13.34 5.89 -3.36
N GLU A 83 14.39 5.23 -3.85
CA GLU A 83 15.55 5.89 -4.45
C GLU A 83 15.18 6.72 -5.68
N SER A 84 14.33 6.19 -6.55
CA SER A 84 13.88 6.91 -7.75
C SER A 84 12.95 8.09 -7.48
N HIS A 85 12.30 8.14 -6.30
CA HIS A 85 11.29 9.15 -6.00
C HIS A 85 11.67 10.08 -4.84
N ARG A 86 12.73 9.79 -4.07
CA ARG A 86 13.15 10.59 -2.91
C ARG A 86 13.52 12.03 -3.26
N ASP A 87 13.90 12.30 -4.50
CA ASP A 87 14.27 13.64 -4.96
C ASP A 87 13.03 14.48 -5.31
N ARG A 88 11.99 13.84 -5.85
CA ARG A 88 10.75 14.48 -6.28
C ARG A 88 9.68 14.52 -5.18
N LEU A 89 9.64 13.53 -4.30
CA LEU A 89 8.67 13.39 -3.22
C LEU A 89 9.40 13.45 -1.87
N LYS A 90 8.91 14.32 -0.97
CA LYS A 90 9.48 14.49 0.38
C LYS A 90 8.45 14.20 1.47
N GLY A 91 8.97 13.81 2.65
CA GLY A 91 8.18 13.61 3.86
C GLY A 91 7.01 12.65 3.68
N LYS A 92 5.83 13.05 4.21
CA LYS A 92 4.61 12.21 4.23
C LYS A 92 4.17 11.73 2.84
N LYS A 93 4.42 12.51 1.78
CA LYS A 93 4.03 12.15 0.41
C LYS A 93 4.80 10.92 -0.10
N LEU A 94 6.11 10.85 0.16
CA LEU A 94 6.96 9.73 -0.24
C LEU A 94 6.55 8.43 0.47
N TYR A 95 6.39 8.48 1.79
CA TYR A 95 5.97 7.31 2.57
C TYR A 95 4.56 6.84 2.23
N THR A 96 3.66 7.77 1.88
CA THR A 96 2.32 7.43 1.39
C THR A 96 2.39 6.71 0.03
N ALA A 97 3.26 7.15 -0.88
CA ALA A 97 3.49 6.49 -2.15
C ALA A 97 4.11 5.08 -1.96
N LEU A 98 5.05 4.94 -1.02
CA LEU A 98 5.60 3.64 -0.64
C LEU A 98 4.53 2.71 -0.04
N ALA A 99 3.68 3.21 0.85
CA ALA A 99 2.58 2.45 1.42
C ALA A 99 1.63 1.93 0.35
N ARG A 100 1.27 2.78 -0.64
CA ARG A 100 0.49 2.39 -1.81
C ARG A 100 1.19 1.29 -2.61
N LYS A 101 2.49 1.45 -2.88
CA LYS A 101 3.28 0.45 -3.63
C LYS A 101 3.32 -0.88 -2.87
N LEU A 102 3.50 -0.85 -1.54
CA LEU A 102 3.49 -2.02 -0.68
C LEU A 102 2.13 -2.74 -0.72
N ALA A 103 1.02 -2.01 -0.62
CA ALA A 103 -0.33 -2.58 -0.73
C ALA A 103 -0.54 -3.29 -2.09
N ARG A 104 -0.03 -2.73 -3.19
CA ARG A 104 -0.05 -3.41 -4.50
C ARG A 104 0.78 -4.69 -4.50
N ILE A 105 1.98 -4.65 -3.91
CA ILE A 105 2.84 -5.84 -3.78
C ILE A 105 2.12 -6.93 -2.99
N VAL A 106 1.40 -6.58 -1.92
CA VAL A 106 0.58 -7.54 -1.15
C VAL A 106 -0.50 -8.19 -2.00
N TRP A 107 -1.22 -7.41 -2.81
CA TRP A 107 -2.23 -7.95 -3.71
C TRP A 107 -1.63 -8.91 -4.77
N TYR A 108 -0.47 -8.60 -5.34
CA TYR A 108 0.18 -9.48 -6.32
C TYR A 108 0.79 -10.75 -5.70
N ASN A 109 1.22 -10.69 -4.43
CA ASN A 109 1.82 -11.83 -3.72
C ASN A 109 0.78 -12.70 -3.00
N ASN A 110 -0.48 -12.58 -3.38
CA ASN A 110 -1.63 -13.20 -2.74
C ASN A 110 -1.75 -14.71 -3.05
N ARG A 111 -0.71 -15.47 -2.72
CA ARG A 111 -0.77 -16.95 -2.69
C ARG A 111 -1.58 -17.39 -1.47
N PRO A 112 -2.42 -18.44 -1.59
CA PRO A 112 -3.18 -18.96 -0.46
C PRO A 112 -2.25 -19.22 0.73
N TYR A 113 -2.66 -18.75 1.90
CA TYR A 113 -1.97 -19.08 3.15
C TYR A 113 -2.32 -20.52 3.50
N GLU A 114 -1.40 -21.44 3.23
CA GLU A 114 -1.43 -22.75 3.86
C GLU A 114 -0.87 -22.61 5.28
N PRO A 115 -1.70 -22.84 6.32
CA PRO A 115 -1.16 -23.01 7.66
C PRO A 115 -0.27 -24.26 7.64
N LYS A 116 1.00 -24.08 8.03
CA LYS A 116 1.87 -25.19 8.42
C LYS A 116 1.78 -25.37 9.92
#